data_AF-A0A9J6QRV5-F1
#
_entry.id   AF-A0A9J6QRV5-F1
#
_cell.length_a   1.000
_cell.length_b   1.000
_cell.length_c   1.000
_cell.angle_alpha   90.00
_cell.angle_beta   90.00
_cell.angle_gamma   90.00
#
_symmetry.space_group_name_H-M   'P 1'
#
loop_
_entity.id
_entity.type
_entity.pdbx_description
1 polymer ?
#
loop_
_entity_poly.entity_id
_entity_poly.type
_entity_poly.pdbx_seq_one_letter_code
_entity_poly.pdbx_strand_id
1 'polypeptide(L)'
;MNKLQTIILTIVLAVSLLLIVCMKKAGLYLGLAAILPYLFVFLSVWLLLSVNMLRKAMNHLADSPTDKRAEIFAAMLRKTFAVEVFIKREELTAAYERAIQLPQVSYETKKDLYDAFDRKQIFVPYPSYTGKKRKN
;
A
#
# COMPACT_ATOMS: atom_id res chain seq x y z
N MET A 1 9.28 -13.99 -0.66
CA MET A 1 10.05 -12.73 -0.71
C MET A 1 10.84 -12.77 -2.01
N ASN A 2 10.49 -11.94 -2.99
CA ASN A 2 11.12 -12.02 -4.31
C ASN A 2 12.60 -11.63 -4.18
N LYS A 3 13.51 -12.33 -4.86
CA LYS A 3 14.96 -12.05 -4.84
C LYS A 3 15.27 -10.56 -5.06
N LEU A 4 14.46 -9.89 -5.90
CA LEU A 4 14.55 -8.45 -6.16
C LEU A 4 14.29 -7.58 -4.92
N GLN A 5 13.34 -7.96 -4.06
CA GLN A 5 13.00 -7.21 -2.84
C GLN A 5 14.12 -7.31 -1.81
N THR A 6 14.76 -8.49 -1.70
CA THR A 6 15.93 -8.67 -0.84
C THR A 6 17.10 -7.82 -1.33
N ILE A 7 17.35 -7.82 -2.64
CA ILE A 7 18.43 -7.02 -3.25
C ILE A 7 18.22 -5.52 -3.02
N ILE A 8 17.01 -5.00 -3.24
CA ILE A 8 16.70 -3.58 -3.02
C ILE A 8 16.90 -3.23 -1.54
N LEU A 9 16.44 -4.07 -0.62
CA LEU A 9 16.62 -3.85 0.81
C LEU A 9 18.12 -3.82 1.19
N THR A 10 18.92 -4.73 0.64
CA THR A 10 20.37 -4.80 0.89
C THR A 10 21.10 -3.58 0.35
N ILE A 11 20.71 -3.09 -0.84
CA ILE A 11 21.30 -1.88 -1.43
C ILE A 11 20.98 -0.65 -0.59
N VAL A 12 19.72 -0.48 -0.16
CA VAL A 12 19.31 0.63 0.71
C VAL A 12 20.06 0.59 2.04
N LEU A 13 20.23 -0.60 2.64
CA LEU A 13 20.99 -0.77 3.87
C LEU A 13 22.47 -0.39 3.69
N ALA A 14 23.08 -0.82 2.58
CA ALA A 14 24.49 -0.55 2.27
C ALA A 14 24.75 0.95 2.03
N VAL A 15 23.87 1.63 1.27
CA VAL A 15 23.98 3.07 1.02
C VAL A 15 23.80 3.88 2.30
N SER A 16 22.87 3.45 3.17
CA SER A 16 22.63 4.08 4.46
C SER A 16 23.84 3.96 5.39
N LEU A 17 24.47 2.78 5.45
CA LEU A 17 25.71 2.55 6.21
C LEU A 17 26.89 3.36 5.67
N LEU A 18 27.02 3.48 4.34
CA LEU A 18 28.10 4.22 3.71
C LEU A 18 27.98 5.73 3.98
N LEU A 19 26.77 6.28 3.95
CA LEU A 19 26.50 7.66 4.35
C LEU A 19 26.86 7.92 5.82
N ILE A 20 26.54 7.00 6.73
CA ILE A 20 26.91 7.11 8.16
C ILE A 20 28.43 7.18 8.34
N VAL A 21 29.19 6.39 7.58
CA VAL A 21 30.67 6.36 7.67
C VAL A 21 31.29 7.64 7.10
N CYS A 22 30.79 8.16 5.98
CA CYS A 22 31.33 9.37 5.34
C CYS A 22 31.09 10.66 6.15
N MET A 23 30.05 10.71 6.98
CA MET A 23 29.65 11.95 7.67
C MET A 23 30.33 12.19 9.03
N LYS A 24 31.20 11.27 9.48
CA LYS A 24 31.86 11.29 10.81
C LYS A 24 32.79 12.49 11.08
N LYS A 25 33.03 13.39 10.11
CA LYS A 25 33.98 14.51 10.21
C LYS A 25 33.40 15.89 10.59
N ALA A 26 32.08 16.11 10.66
CA ALA A 26 31.49 17.45 10.79
C ALA A 26 30.63 17.66 12.07
N GLY A 27 31.28 18.15 13.14
CA GLY A 27 30.88 18.18 14.56
C GLY A 27 29.50 18.67 15.05
N LEU A 28 28.60 19.27 14.25
CA LEU A 28 27.26 19.69 14.76
C LEU A 28 26.12 19.55 13.74
N TYR A 29 26.42 19.14 12.51
CA TYR A 29 25.45 18.62 11.54
C TYR A 29 25.17 17.11 11.75
N LEU A 30 25.97 16.48 12.62
CA LEU A 30 25.97 15.06 12.92
C LEU A 30 24.68 14.54 13.58
N GLY A 31 23.93 15.36 14.34
CA GLY A 31 22.73 14.87 15.04
C GLY A 31 21.57 14.54 14.08
N LEU A 32 21.16 15.53 13.28
CA LEU A 32 20.04 15.36 12.35
C LEU A 32 20.41 14.51 11.13
N ALA A 33 21.63 14.70 10.60
CA ALA A 33 22.10 13.93 9.46
C ALA A 33 22.42 12.47 9.80
N ALA A 34 22.78 12.15 11.05
CA ALA A 34 22.90 10.76 11.48
C ALA A 34 21.55 10.08 11.66
N ILE A 35 20.48 10.80 12.03
CA ILE A 35 19.13 10.23 12.16
C ILE A 35 18.51 9.97 10.78
N LEU A 36 18.80 10.82 9.79
CA LEU A 36 18.25 10.75 8.44
C LEU A 36 18.36 9.36 7.77
N PRO A 37 19.51 8.66 7.77
CA PRO A 37 19.61 7.31 7.21
C PRO A 37 18.76 6.29 7.97
N TYR A 38 18.65 6.37 9.30
CA TYR A 38 17.78 5.48 10.07
C TYR A 38 16.30 5.74 9.77
N LEU A 39 15.92 7.01 9.63
CA LEU A 39 14.57 7.40 9.24
C LEU A 39 14.25 6.91 7.82
N PHE A 40 15.22 6.96 6.91
CA PHE A 40 15.08 6.44 5.56
C PHE A 40 14.96 4.91 5.52
N VAL A 41 15.78 4.20 6.30
CA VAL A 41 15.66 2.73 6.46
C VAL A 41 14.32 2.37 7.07
N PHE A 42 13.88 3.07 8.11
CA PHE A 42 12.59 2.86 8.76
C PHE A 42 11.43 3.08 7.77
N LEU A 43 11.44 4.18 7.03
CA LEU A 43 10.44 4.45 5.99
C LEU A 43 10.45 3.38 4.90
N SER A 44 11.63 2.93 4.47
CA SER A 44 11.76 1.88 3.45
C SER A 44 11.18 0.55 3.93
N VAL A 45 11.52 0.13 5.15
CA VAL A 45 10.99 -1.09 5.77
C VAL A 45 9.48 -0.97 5.96
N TRP A 46 9.00 0.16 6.48
CA TRP A 46 7.58 0.45 6.63
C TRP A 46 6.83 0.35 5.30
N LEU A 47 7.40 0.92 4.24
CA LEU A 47 6.78 0.93 2.91
C LEU A 47 6.68 -0.50 2.35
N LEU A 48 7.76 -1.30 2.46
CA LEU A 48 7.73 -2.72 2.06
C LEU A 48 6.70 -3.52 2.85
N LEU A 49 6.60 -3.31 4.16
CA LEU A 49 5.59 -3.96 5.00
C LEU A 49 4.17 -3.55 4.57
N SER A 50 3.93 -2.26 4.35
CA SER A 50 2.62 -1.75 3.93
C SER A 50 2.17 -2.32 2.59
N VAL A 51 3.08 -2.40 1.61
CA VAL A 51 2.83 -3.01 0.31
C VAL A 51 2.55 -4.51 0.44
N ASN A 52 3.33 -5.22 1.26
CA ASN A 52 3.12 -6.66 1.45
C ASN A 52 1.76 -6.94 2.12
N MET A 53 1.38 -6.14 3.11
CA MET A 53 0.08 -6.25 3.74
C MET A 53 -1.07 -5.86 2.79
N LEU A 54 -0.87 -4.84 1.93
CA LEU A 54 -1.84 -4.48 0.89
C LEU A 54 -2.02 -5.63 -0.11
N ARG A 55 -0.92 -6.22 -0.60
CA ARG A 55 -0.95 -7.38 -1.50
C ARG A 55 -1.65 -8.57 -0.85
N LYS A 56 -1.42 -8.80 0.45
CA LYS A 56 -2.14 -9.83 1.22
C LYS A 56 -3.63 -9.52 1.33
N ALA A 57 -4.02 -8.29 1.62
CA ALA A 57 -5.42 -7.87 1.66
C ALA A 57 -6.11 -8.01 0.30
N MET A 58 -5.41 -7.65 -0.78
CA MET A 58 -5.87 -7.82 -2.17
C MET A 58 -6.10 -9.30 -2.51
N ASN A 59 -5.15 -10.18 -2.17
CA ASN A 59 -5.30 -11.61 -2.41
C ASN A 59 -6.46 -12.20 -1.59
N HIS A 60 -6.60 -11.81 -0.32
CA HIS A 60 -7.74 -12.25 0.49
C HIS A 60 -9.08 -11.77 -0.07
N LEU A 61 -9.13 -10.57 -0.65
CA LEU A 61 -10.31 -10.06 -1.34
C LEU A 61 -10.61 -10.87 -2.60
N ALA A 62 -9.58 -11.26 -3.36
CA ALA A 62 -9.72 -12.11 -4.54
C ALA A 62 -10.20 -13.52 -4.20
N ASP A 63 -9.71 -14.12 -3.10
CA ASP A 63 -10.02 -15.50 -2.72
C ASP A 63 -11.43 -15.65 -2.15
N SER A 64 -11.87 -14.73 -1.28
CA SER A 64 -13.23 -14.74 -0.77
C SER A 64 -13.73 -13.31 -0.55
N PRO A 65 -14.41 -12.74 -1.53
CA PRO A 65 -14.80 -11.34 -1.49
C PRO A 65 -15.98 -11.11 -0.53
N THR A 66 -15.68 -10.43 0.59
CA THR A 66 -16.66 -10.06 1.61
C THR A 66 -16.52 -8.58 1.94
N ASP A 67 -17.59 -7.98 2.47
CA ASP A 67 -17.63 -6.58 2.90
C ASP A 67 -16.44 -6.20 3.78
N LYS A 68 -16.20 -7.00 4.84
CA LYS A 68 -15.07 -6.81 5.76
C LYS A 68 -13.71 -6.84 5.06
N ARG A 69 -13.52 -7.71 4.07
CA ARG A 69 -12.24 -7.81 3.35
C ARG A 69 -12.06 -6.65 2.37
N ALA A 70 -13.13 -6.19 1.74
CA ALA A 70 -13.11 -5.01 0.89
C ALA A 70 -12.81 -3.73 1.71
N GLU A 71 -13.39 -3.62 2.91
CA GLU A 71 -13.08 -2.54 3.86
C GLU A 71 -11.61 -2.57 4.30
N ILE A 72 -11.07 -3.74 4.66
CA ILE A 72 -9.65 -3.90 5.01
C ILE A 72 -8.77 -3.51 3.82
N PHE A 73 -9.10 -3.96 2.61
CA PHE A 73 -8.34 -3.62 1.41
C PHE A 73 -8.37 -2.11 1.13
N ALA A 74 -9.54 -1.45 1.22
CA ALA A 74 -9.66 -0.01 1.07
C ALA A 74 -8.83 0.75 2.13
N ALA A 75 -8.89 0.32 3.40
CA ALA A 75 -8.11 0.92 4.48
C ALA A 75 -6.59 0.77 4.26
N MET A 76 -6.14 -0.39 3.80
CA MET A 76 -4.72 -0.63 3.50
C MET A 76 -4.27 0.16 2.27
N LEU A 77 -5.13 0.28 1.26
CA LEU A 77 -4.85 1.08 0.07
C LEU A 77 -4.66 2.54 0.45
N ARG A 78 -5.54 3.11 1.30
CA ARG A 78 -5.41 4.48 1.81
C ARG A 78 -4.06 4.72 2.49
N LYS A 79 -3.60 3.78 3.32
CA LYS A 79 -2.34 3.88 4.10
C LYS A 79 -1.07 3.65 3.27
N THR A 80 -1.15 2.90 2.18
CA THR A 80 0.03 2.51 1.39
C THR A 80 0.41 3.63 0.41
N PHE A 81 1.68 4.01 0.39
CA PHE A 81 2.20 5.01 -0.54
C PHE A 81 2.79 4.35 -1.80
N ALA A 82 2.80 5.08 -2.90
CA ALA A 82 3.42 4.67 -4.17
C ALA A 82 2.99 3.28 -4.65
N VAL A 83 1.69 2.95 -4.53
CA VAL A 83 1.17 1.60 -4.78
C VAL A 83 1.49 1.12 -6.21
N GLU A 84 1.36 1.99 -7.21
CA GLU A 84 1.64 1.67 -8.62
C GLU A 84 3.10 1.32 -8.91
N VAL A 85 4.04 1.68 -8.03
CA VAL A 85 5.45 1.29 -8.15
C VAL A 85 5.66 -0.19 -7.80
N PHE A 86 4.81 -0.75 -6.93
CA PHE A 86 4.99 -2.09 -6.37
C PHE A 86 3.92 -3.10 -6.79
N ILE A 87 2.76 -2.62 -7.20
CA ILE A 87 1.63 -3.42 -7.66
C ILE A 87 1.20 -2.83 -9.00
N LYS A 88 1.15 -3.68 -10.01
CA LYS A 88 0.70 -3.28 -11.35
C LYS A 88 -0.72 -2.73 -11.28
N ARG A 89 -0.99 -1.68 -12.04
CA ARG A 89 -2.30 -1.03 -12.07
C ARG A 89 -3.39 -2.03 -12.42
N GLU A 90 -3.11 -2.96 -13.35
CA GLU A 90 -4.04 -4.00 -13.80
C GLU A 90 -4.42 -4.98 -12.66
N GLU A 91 -3.49 -5.28 -11.75
CA GLU A 91 -3.77 -6.13 -10.57
C GLU A 91 -4.74 -5.42 -9.62
N LEU A 92 -4.55 -4.12 -9.41
CA LEU A 92 -5.40 -3.29 -8.55
C LEU A 92 -6.80 -3.11 -9.15
N THR A 93 -6.89 -2.79 -10.44
CA THR A 93 -8.19 -2.61 -11.12
C THR A 93 -8.96 -3.92 -11.20
N ALA A 94 -8.29 -5.05 -11.46
CA ALA A 94 -8.95 -6.36 -11.46
C ALA A 94 -9.51 -6.72 -10.06
N ALA A 95 -8.78 -6.38 -8.98
CA ALA A 95 -9.28 -6.57 -7.62
C ALA A 95 -10.50 -5.68 -7.32
N TYR A 96 -10.48 -4.43 -7.81
CA TYR A 96 -11.59 -3.49 -7.70
C TYR A 96 -12.84 -3.99 -8.42
N GLU A 97 -12.71 -4.36 -9.70
CA GLU A 97 -13.81 -4.83 -10.55
C GLU A 97 -14.51 -6.04 -9.96
N ARG A 98 -13.75 -7.00 -9.43
CA ARG A 98 -14.32 -8.16 -8.72
C ARG A 98 -15.12 -7.71 -7.50
N ALA A 99 -14.58 -6.81 -6.68
CA ALA A 99 -15.26 -6.35 -5.47
C ALA A 99 -16.56 -5.60 -5.77
N ILE A 100 -16.61 -4.77 -6.82
CA ILE A 100 -17.82 -4.01 -7.15
C ILE A 100 -18.93 -4.85 -7.80
N GLN A 101 -18.58 -5.95 -8.49
CA GLN A 101 -19.57 -6.80 -9.15
C GLN A 101 -20.32 -7.72 -8.17
N LEU A 102 -19.80 -7.87 -6.96
CA LEU A 102 -20.32 -8.86 -6.03
C LEU A 102 -21.45 -8.33 -5.15
N PRO A 103 -22.50 -9.13 -4.92
CA PRO A 103 -23.61 -8.75 -4.08
C PRO A 103 -23.29 -8.81 -2.57
N GLN A 104 -22.22 -9.53 -2.17
CA GLN A 104 -21.80 -9.63 -0.77
C GLN A 104 -21.10 -8.36 -0.24
N VAL A 105 -20.72 -7.44 -1.13
CA VAL A 105 -20.10 -6.17 -0.77
C VAL A 105 -21.17 -5.09 -0.78
N SER A 106 -21.30 -4.39 0.33
CA SER A 106 -22.27 -3.31 0.49
C SER A 106 -21.94 -2.13 -0.43
N TYR A 107 -22.95 -1.35 -0.78
CA TYR A 107 -22.74 -0.15 -1.60
C TYR A 107 -21.81 0.87 -0.91
N GLU A 108 -21.91 1.00 0.41
CA GLU A 108 -21.03 1.87 1.21
C GLU A 108 -19.57 1.45 1.07
N THR A 109 -19.28 0.16 1.21
CA THR A 109 -17.91 -0.35 1.06
C THR A 109 -17.40 -0.24 -0.38
N LYS A 110 -18.26 -0.41 -1.39
CA LYS A 110 -17.89 -0.14 -2.80
C LYS A 110 -17.53 1.34 -3.01
N LYS A 111 -18.26 2.26 -2.40
CA LYS A 111 -17.96 3.69 -2.43
C LYS A 111 -16.66 4.00 -1.70
N ASP A 112 -16.45 3.43 -0.51
CA ASP A 112 -15.20 3.60 0.24
C ASP A 112 -13.98 3.10 -0.54
N LEU A 113 -14.16 2.00 -1.27
CA LEU A 113 -13.14 1.44 -2.14
C LEU A 113 -12.87 2.38 -3.33
N TYR A 114 -13.91 2.91 -3.98
CA TYR A 114 -13.76 3.92 -5.02
C TYR A 114 -12.96 5.14 -4.52
N ASP A 115 -13.35 5.70 -3.37
CA ASP A 115 -12.67 6.85 -2.77
C ASP A 115 -11.20 6.54 -2.43
N ALA A 116 -10.89 5.30 -2.07
CA ALA A 116 -9.51 4.87 -1.82
C ALA A 116 -8.68 4.82 -3.11
N PHE A 117 -9.26 4.43 -4.25
CA PHE A 117 -8.61 4.44 -5.56
C PHE A 117 -8.45 5.86 -6.11
N ASP A 118 -9.50 6.69 -5.98
CA ASP A 118 -9.50 8.09 -6.42
C ASP A 118 -8.42 8.91 -5.70
N ARG A 119 -8.25 8.73 -4.39
CA ARG A 119 -7.15 9.33 -3.61
C ARG A 119 -5.76 8.93 -4.09
N LYS A 120 -5.63 7.80 -4.78
CA LYS A 120 -4.37 7.34 -5.38
C LYS A 120 -4.24 7.72 -6.84
N GLN A 121 -5.18 8.51 -7.38
CA GLN A 121 -5.28 8.91 -8.78
C GLN A 121 -5.37 7.70 -9.73
N ILE A 122 -5.86 6.56 -9.24
CA ILE A 122 -6.06 5.35 -10.04
C ILE A 122 -7.49 5.42 -10.57
N PHE A 123 -7.64 5.71 -11.86
CA PHE A 123 -8.96 5.77 -12.48
C PHE A 123 -9.62 4.39 -12.50
N VAL A 124 -10.80 4.29 -11.87
CA VAL A 124 -11.67 3.12 -11.82
C VAL A 124 -13.14 3.56 -12.01
N PRO A 125 -14.01 2.71 -12.56
CA PRO A 125 -15.42 3.06 -12.76
C PRO A 125 -16.13 3.29 -11.44
N TYR A 126 -17.01 4.29 -11.36
CA TYR A 126 -17.81 4.53 -10.16
C TYR A 126 -18.76 3.34 -9.89
N PRO A 127 -18.95 2.91 -8.63
CA PRO A 127 -19.76 1.74 -8.34
C PRO A 127 -21.24 2.01 -8.62
N SER A 128 -21.85 1.18 -9.47
CA SER A 128 -23.29 1.21 -9.73
C SER A 128 -24.08 0.75 -8.51
N TYR A 129 -25.20 1.41 -8.21
CA TYR A 129 -26.09 1.00 -7.13
C TYR A 129 -26.81 -0.31 -7.50
N THR A 130 -26.38 -1.44 -6.95
CA THR A 130 -27.01 -2.76 -7.13
C THR A 130 -27.61 -3.30 -5.81
N GLY A 131 -28.26 -2.43 -5.04
CA GLY A 131 -28.36 -2.52 -3.58
C GLY A 131 -28.90 -3.80 -2.93
N LYS A 132 -28.40 -4.06 -1.70
CA LYS A 132 -29.24 -4.25 -0.51
C LYS A 132 -28.97 -3.06 0.42
N LYS A 133 -29.98 -2.24 0.69
CA LYS A 133 -29.92 -1.22 1.77
C LYS A 133 -29.61 -1.94 3.08
N ARG A 134 -28.57 -1.52 3.79
CA ARG A 134 -28.39 -1.86 5.21
C ARG A 134 -29.63 -1.33 5.93
N LYS A 135 -30.46 -2.22 6.47
CA LYS A 135 -31.48 -1.83 7.45
C LYS A 135 -30.72 -1.44 8.72
N ASN A 136 -30.85 -0.18 9.11
CA ASN A 136 -30.58 0.26 10.49
C ASN A 136 -31.46 -0.52 11.46
#